data_AF-A0A7C5MXF3-F1
#
_entry.id   AF-A0A7C5MXF3-F1
#
_cell.length_a   1.000
_cell.length_b   1.000
_cell.length_c   1.000
_cell.angle_alpha   90.00
_cell.angle_beta   90.00
_cell.angle_gamma   90.00
#
_symmetry.space_group_name_H-M   'P 1'
#
loop_
_entity.id
_entity.type
_entity.pdbx_description
1 polymer ?
#
loop_
_entity_poly.entity_id
_entity_poly.type
_entity_poly.pdbx_seq_one_letter_code
_entity_poly.pdbx_strand_id
1 'polypeptide(L)'
;MKHRLATKSLLLLVGLFVVFYAHGQNGLSPYKLTIFQDAAQVGWKGIVRFHQQSAEVPLAMNVNANGMDLIPGTSDVQIKSFRVRQDTLITQSLVQNWADVLRANISRKVTILYVIGNEYDEVSGSVRLINDLAGMLLLRGIDNSEYFIPLDEIKQVVVQGKSDFKIDQKTLQDVLEINLSKDVPFVPMEMFTLDPNIHWKPVCRIRILGSDKALLQMLALIQNGENALKDVDVDLSTANMLTQAGSDAEIIEMGNISLDPGDELMVNFRETQLTYQLIYRSSIAWNESYLDGKGHIFPVNNT
;
A
#
# COMPACT_ATOMS: atom_id res chain seq x y z
N MET A 1 -13.92 48.15 36.23
CA MET A 1 -13.53 46.72 36.09
C MET A 1 -14.27 46.10 34.90
N LYS A 2 -13.77 46.33 33.69
CA LYS A 2 -14.18 45.62 32.45
C LYS A 2 -12.90 45.54 31.63
N HIS A 3 -12.49 44.32 31.24
CA HIS A 3 -11.38 43.93 30.35
C HIS A 3 -10.61 42.72 30.92
N ARG A 4 -11.26 41.57 31.08
CA ARG A 4 -10.54 40.29 31.36
C ARG A 4 -11.19 39.03 30.77
N LEU A 5 -12.11 39.15 29.81
CA LEU A 5 -12.73 37.96 29.17
C LEU A 5 -12.34 37.71 27.71
N ALA A 6 -11.68 38.63 27.00
CA ALA A 6 -11.39 38.46 25.57
C ALA A 6 -10.13 37.61 25.27
N THR A 7 -9.24 37.42 26.24
CA THR A 7 -7.91 36.82 25.99
C THR A 7 -7.87 35.30 26.08
N LYS A 8 -8.90 34.66 26.65
CA LYS A 8 -8.95 33.19 26.81
C LYS A 8 -9.55 32.46 25.61
N SER A 9 -10.36 33.13 24.79
CA SER A 9 -10.93 32.52 23.57
C SER A 9 -10.00 32.59 22.35
N LEU A 10 -8.99 33.46 22.38
CA LEU A 10 -8.01 33.60 21.28
C LEU A 10 -6.91 32.52 21.35
N LEU A 11 -6.63 31.99 22.54
CA LEU A 11 -5.61 30.95 22.75
C LEU A 11 -6.08 29.54 22.37
N LEU A 12 -7.39 29.30 22.29
CA LEU A 12 -7.93 28.00 21.87
C LEU A 12 -8.00 27.86 20.34
N LEU A 13 -8.04 28.97 19.59
CA LEU A 13 -8.13 28.95 18.13
C LEU A 13 -6.76 28.79 17.44
N VAL A 14 -5.67 29.18 18.13
CA VAL A 14 -4.29 29.00 17.62
C VAL A 14 -3.78 27.58 17.90
N GLY A 15 -4.31 26.90 18.92
CA GLY A 15 -3.91 25.53 19.29
C GLY A 15 -4.35 24.43 18.29
N LEU A 16 -5.35 24.70 17.46
CA LEU A 16 -5.83 23.76 16.43
C LEU A 16 -5.06 23.86 15.10
N PHE A 17 -4.16 24.83 14.95
CA PHE A 17 -3.35 25.04 13.74
C PHE A 17 -1.91 24.51 13.86
N VAL A 18 -1.48 24.03 15.03
CA VAL A 18 -0.06 23.69 15.30
C VAL A 18 0.31 22.25 14.95
N VAL A 19 -0.65 21.37 14.63
CA VAL A 19 -0.33 19.97 14.25
C VAL A 19 0.02 19.81 12.77
N PHE A 20 -0.15 20.84 11.93
CA PHE A 20 0.17 20.75 10.48
C PHE A 20 1.59 21.21 10.11
N TYR A 21 2.45 21.52 11.10
CA TYR A 21 3.84 21.94 10.85
C TYR A 21 4.85 20.80 11.07
N ALA A 22 4.70 19.73 10.31
CA ALA A 22 5.81 18.80 10.07
C ALA A 22 5.64 18.20 8.66
N HIS A 23 6.63 18.46 7.80
CA HIS A 23 6.75 18.11 6.37
C HIS A 23 6.23 19.19 5.41
N GLY A 24 7.13 20.13 5.09
CA GLY A 24 6.98 21.12 4.02
C GLY A 24 7.06 20.51 2.62
N GLN A 25 6.08 19.68 2.27
CA GLN A 25 5.71 19.45 0.88
C GLN A 25 4.32 20.06 0.68
N ASN A 26 4.13 20.85 -0.38
CA ASN A 26 2.78 21.17 -0.85
C ASN A 26 2.07 19.84 -1.05
N GLY A 27 1.00 19.56 -0.32
CA GLY A 27 0.58 18.17 -0.20
C GLY A 27 -0.88 17.98 0.11
N LEU A 28 -1.49 17.10 -0.67
CA LEU A 28 -2.65 16.32 -0.30
C LEU A 28 -2.15 15.02 0.33
N SER A 29 -2.69 14.65 1.49
CA SER A 29 -2.38 13.37 2.14
C SER A 29 -3.65 12.52 2.25
N PRO A 30 -3.56 11.18 2.14
CA PRO A 30 -4.70 10.32 2.38
C PRO A 30 -5.16 10.50 3.83
N TYR A 31 -6.47 10.52 4.03
CA TYR A 31 -7.05 10.60 5.38
C TYR A 31 -8.21 9.65 5.59
N LYS A 32 -8.88 9.24 4.50
CA LYS A 32 -10.00 8.30 4.55
C LYS A 32 -9.86 7.26 3.44
N LEU A 33 -10.23 6.02 3.74
CA LEU A 33 -10.30 4.92 2.80
C LEU A 33 -11.64 4.23 2.97
N THR A 34 -12.43 4.15 1.90
CA THR A 34 -13.64 3.33 1.89
C THR A 34 -13.42 2.16 0.94
N ILE A 35 -13.36 0.96 1.48
CA ILE A 35 -13.06 -0.27 0.73
C ILE A 35 -14.37 -0.95 0.34
N PHE A 36 -14.57 -1.13 -0.96
CA PHE A 36 -15.68 -1.86 -1.56
C PHE A 36 -15.21 -3.24 -2.02
N GLN A 37 -16.15 -4.08 -2.44
CA GLN A 37 -15.83 -5.44 -2.91
C GLN A 37 -14.94 -5.46 -4.16
N ASP A 38 -15.00 -4.42 -4.99
CA ASP A 38 -14.37 -4.35 -6.31
C ASP A 38 -13.33 -3.23 -6.47
N ALA A 39 -13.24 -2.30 -5.53
CA ALA A 39 -12.29 -1.18 -5.53
C ALA A 39 -12.32 -0.44 -4.18
N ALA A 40 -11.47 0.55 -3.99
CA ALA A 40 -11.51 1.48 -2.87
C ALA A 40 -11.63 2.93 -3.35
N GLN A 41 -12.33 3.74 -2.56
CA GLN A 41 -12.28 5.18 -2.67
C GLN A 41 -11.28 5.72 -1.65
N VAL A 42 -10.29 6.48 -2.11
CA VAL A 42 -9.29 7.13 -1.27
C VAL A 42 -9.62 8.61 -1.18
N GLY A 43 -9.88 9.10 0.02
CA GLY A 43 -10.08 10.50 0.35
C GLY A 43 -8.79 11.16 0.79
N TRP A 44 -8.49 12.30 0.19
CA TRP A 44 -7.27 13.08 0.41
C TRP A 44 -7.62 14.49 0.83
N LYS A 45 -6.85 15.06 1.75
CA LYS A 45 -7.03 16.45 2.17
C LYS A 45 -5.69 17.13 2.39
N GLY A 46 -5.68 18.44 2.21
CA GLY A 46 -4.48 19.23 2.45
C GLY A 46 -4.63 20.68 2.05
N ILE A 47 -3.53 21.42 2.20
CA ILE A 47 -3.44 22.81 1.76
C ILE A 47 -2.46 22.86 0.59
N VAL A 48 -2.98 23.22 -0.58
CA VAL A 48 -2.18 23.37 -1.80
C VAL A 48 -1.72 24.81 -1.91
N ARG A 49 -0.41 25.02 -2.11
CA ARG A 49 0.16 26.35 -2.35
C ARG A 49 0.29 26.59 -3.85
N PHE A 50 -0.09 27.78 -4.28
CA PHE A 50 -0.09 28.16 -5.69
C PHE A 50 0.94 29.26 -5.93
N HIS A 51 1.51 29.25 -7.13
CA HIS A 51 2.32 30.31 -7.69
C HIS A 51 1.71 30.72 -9.03
N GLN A 52 1.29 31.98 -9.15
CA GLN A 52 0.67 32.51 -10.37
C GLN A 52 -0.50 31.64 -10.86
N GLN A 53 -1.46 31.33 -9.97
CA GLN A 53 -2.63 30.48 -10.25
C GLN A 53 -2.36 29.00 -10.54
N SER A 54 -1.09 28.56 -10.55
CA SER A 54 -0.71 27.17 -10.82
C SER A 54 -0.07 26.50 -9.60
N ALA A 55 -0.32 25.22 -9.41
CA ALA A 55 0.33 24.39 -8.42
C ALA A 55 0.69 23.03 -9.00
N GLU A 56 1.82 22.50 -8.53
CA GLU A 56 2.23 21.12 -8.74
C GLU A 56 2.26 20.43 -7.38
N VAL A 57 1.51 19.33 -7.26
CA VAL A 57 1.37 18.57 -6.02
C VAL A 57 1.83 17.14 -6.29
N PRO A 58 2.98 16.71 -5.74
CA PRO A 58 3.37 15.31 -5.82
C PRO A 58 2.39 14.47 -4.99
N LEU A 59 1.88 13.40 -5.58
CA LEU A 59 0.94 12.49 -4.93
C LEU A 59 1.67 11.32 -4.31
N ALA A 60 1.33 10.97 -3.07
CA ALA A 60 2.00 9.88 -2.34
C ALA A 60 1.77 8.49 -2.96
N MET A 61 0.82 8.36 -3.88
CA MET A 61 0.56 7.15 -4.66
C MET A 61 0.22 7.49 -6.10
N ASN A 62 0.32 6.47 -6.96
CA ASN A 62 -0.22 6.58 -8.32
C ASN A 62 -1.75 6.62 -8.26
N VAL A 63 -2.36 7.50 -9.04
CA VAL A 63 -3.80 7.70 -9.03
C VAL A 63 -4.38 7.50 -10.43
N ASN A 64 -5.54 6.87 -10.50
CA ASN A 64 -6.29 6.79 -11.74
C ASN A 64 -6.99 8.12 -12.00
N ALA A 65 -6.52 8.87 -13.01
CA ALA A 65 -7.08 10.16 -13.39
C ALA A 65 -8.55 10.09 -13.84
N ASN A 66 -9.04 8.94 -14.32
CA ASN A 66 -10.40 8.80 -14.88
C ASN A 66 -11.50 8.70 -13.81
N GLY A 67 -11.16 8.69 -12.52
CA GLY A 67 -12.10 8.65 -11.39
C GLY A 67 -11.69 9.59 -10.27
N MET A 68 -11.10 10.74 -10.62
CA MET A 68 -10.62 11.72 -9.67
C MET A 68 -11.52 12.94 -9.60
N ASP A 69 -12.04 13.22 -8.41
CA ASP A 69 -12.75 14.45 -8.09
C ASP A 69 -11.85 15.35 -7.24
N LEU A 70 -11.73 16.61 -7.63
CA LEU A 70 -10.94 17.61 -6.91
C LEU A 70 -11.83 18.79 -6.53
N ILE A 71 -11.90 19.08 -5.23
CA ILE A 71 -12.84 20.04 -4.65
C ILE A 71 -12.05 21.12 -3.88
N PRO A 72 -12.21 22.40 -4.24
CA PRO A 72 -11.67 23.49 -3.44
C PRO A 72 -12.54 23.69 -2.18
N GLY A 73 -11.91 23.85 -1.03
CA GLY A 73 -12.60 24.11 0.25
C GLY A 73 -13.22 25.52 0.37
N THR A 74 -13.28 26.28 -0.73
CA THR A 74 -13.88 27.61 -0.80
C THR A 74 -14.66 27.76 -2.11
N SER A 75 -15.82 28.40 -2.05
CA SER A 75 -16.65 28.74 -3.21
C SER A 75 -16.08 29.87 -4.06
N ASP A 76 -15.14 30.65 -3.52
CA ASP A 76 -14.67 31.90 -4.15
C ASP A 76 -13.61 31.67 -5.24
N VAL A 77 -13.03 30.46 -5.24
CA VAL A 77 -11.95 30.01 -6.12
C VAL A 77 -12.44 28.77 -6.87
N GLN A 78 -12.36 28.82 -8.20
CA GLN A 78 -12.74 27.70 -9.06
C GLN A 78 -11.49 27.06 -9.65
N ILE A 79 -11.50 25.73 -9.75
CA ILE A 79 -10.49 24.98 -10.49
C ILE A 79 -10.85 25.12 -11.97
N LYS A 80 -9.95 25.70 -12.78
CA LYS A 80 -10.13 25.81 -14.24
C LYS A 80 -9.80 24.50 -14.93
N SER A 81 -8.75 23.84 -14.47
CA SER A 81 -8.28 22.58 -15.00
C SER A 81 -7.41 21.89 -13.98
N PHE A 82 -7.40 20.57 -13.99
CA PHE A 82 -6.34 19.78 -13.38
C PHE A 82 -5.93 18.67 -14.34
N ARG A 83 -4.71 18.16 -14.18
CA ARG A 83 -4.26 16.94 -14.85
C ARG A 83 -3.25 16.21 -13.99
N VAL A 84 -3.23 14.90 -14.14
CA VAL A 84 -2.18 14.06 -13.56
C VAL A 84 -1.14 13.79 -14.64
N ARG A 85 0.13 14.04 -14.34
CA ARG A 85 1.25 13.57 -15.15
C ARG A 85 2.15 12.68 -14.31
N GLN A 86 2.86 11.79 -14.96
CA GLN A 86 4.02 11.14 -14.34
C GLN A 86 5.23 12.06 -14.46
N ASP A 87 5.93 12.24 -13.35
CA ASP A 87 7.24 12.89 -13.31
C ASP A 87 8.26 11.96 -12.64
N THR A 88 9.54 12.20 -12.90
CA THR A 88 10.63 11.44 -12.29
C THR A 88 11.22 12.25 -11.14
N LEU A 89 10.88 11.87 -9.91
CA LEU A 89 11.54 12.45 -8.74
C LEU A 89 12.80 11.65 -8.39
N ILE A 90 13.84 12.37 -7.99
CA ILE A 90 15.04 11.78 -7.41
C ILE A 90 14.78 11.65 -5.91
N THR A 91 14.57 10.42 -5.45
CA THR A 91 14.39 10.09 -4.03
C THR A 91 15.63 9.40 -3.51
N GLN A 92 15.90 9.51 -2.21
CA GLN A 92 17.00 8.77 -1.58
C GLN A 92 16.47 7.50 -0.94
N SER A 93 16.93 6.35 -1.42
CA SER A 93 16.63 5.04 -0.83
C SER A 93 17.88 4.45 -0.17
N LEU A 94 17.67 3.54 0.79
CA LEU A 94 18.77 2.75 1.36
C LEU A 94 19.22 1.70 0.35
N VAL A 95 20.52 1.42 0.31
CA VAL A 95 21.08 0.36 -0.54
C VAL A 95 20.50 -1.01 -0.15
N GLN A 96 20.04 -1.80 -1.12
CA GLN A 96 19.44 -3.13 -0.87
C GLN A 96 20.32 -4.28 -1.36
N ASN A 97 21.19 -4.04 -2.35
CA ASN A 97 22.05 -5.05 -2.96
C ASN A 97 23.44 -4.49 -3.31
N TRP A 98 24.32 -5.36 -3.83
CA TRP A 98 25.68 -4.95 -4.20
C TRP A 98 25.73 -3.92 -5.32
N ALA A 99 24.81 -3.98 -6.30
CA ALA A 99 24.73 -2.98 -7.35
C ALA A 99 24.41 -1.59 -6.77
N ASP A 100 23.50 -1.51 -5.78
CA ASP A 100 23.17 -0.26 -5.10
C ASP A 100 24.35 0.27 -4.29
N VAL A 101 25.08 -0.61 -3.58
CA VAL A 101 26.30 -0.25 -2.86
C VAL A 101 27.34 0.33 -3.81
N LEU A 102 27.57 -0.31 -4.96
CA LEU A 102 28.54 0.15 -5.95
C LEU A 102 28.10 1.46 -6.62
N ARG A 103 26.80 1.66 -6.86
CA ARG A 103 26.24 2.93 -7.37
C ARG A 103 26.36 4.08 -6.38
N ALA A 104 25.98 3.86 -5.12
CA ALA A 104 26.07 4.86 -4.06
C ALA A 104 27.51 5.33 -3.84
N ASN A 105 28.49 4.50 -4.21
CA ASN A 105 29.91 4.75 -4.05
C ASN A 105 30.64 4.94 -5.40
N ILE A 106 29.93 5.35 -6.46
CA ILE A 106 30.52 5.75 -7.75
C ILE A 106 31.63 6.79 -7.49
N SER A 107 32.74 6.69 -8.23
CA SER A 107 33.98 7.46 -8.07
C SER A 107 34.89 7.11 -6.88
N ARG A 108 34.42 6.29 -5.93
CA ARG A 108 35.28 5.79 -4.86
C ARG A 108 36.12 4.63 -5.34
N LYS A 109 37.25 4.42 -4.67
CA LYS A 109 38.05 3.21 -4.87
C LYS A 109 37.38 2.05 -4.13
N VAL A 110 37.06 1.01 -4.86
CA VAL A 110 36.45 -0.22 -4.35
C VAL A 110 37.36 -1.39 -4.66
N THR A 111 37.28 -2.40 -3.80
CA THR A 111 37.91 -3.70 -3.99
C THR A 111 36.79 -4.73 -4.04
N ILE A 112 36.81 -5.58 -5.08
CA ILE A 112 35.76 -6.54 -5.37
C ILE A 112 36.36 -7.93 -5.32
N LEU A 113 35.77 -8.78 -4.49
CA LEU A 113 36.03 -10.21 -4.48
C LEU A 113 34.94 -10.89 -5.32
N TYR A 114 35.34 -11.63 -6.34
CA TYR A 114 34.44 -12.29 -7.27
C TYR A 114 34.89 -13.72 -7.59
N VAL A 115 34.00 -14.53 -8.15
CA VAL A 115 34.29 -15.92 -8.51
C VAL A 115 34.56 -16.05 -10.00
N ILE A 116 35.58 -16.82 -10.36
CA ILE A 116 35.86 -17.26 -11.73
C ILE A 116 35.96 -18.78 -11.72
N GLY A 117 34.91 -19.45 -12.21
CA GLY A 117 34.82 -20.90 -12.15
C GLY A 117 34.73 -21.38 -10.69
N ASN A 118 35.78 -22.03 -10.19
CA ASN A 118 35.86 -22.53 -8.81
C ASN A 118 36.83 -21.74 -7.92
N GLU A 119 37.41 -20.65 -8.44
CA GLU A 119 38.41 -19.85 -7.76
C GLU A 119 37.86 -18.47 -7.40
N TYR A 120 38.43 -17.87 -6.36
CA TYR A 120 38.15 -16.49 -5.97
C TYR A 120 39.27 -15.59 -6.48
N ASP A 121 38.89 -14.45 -7.04
CA ASP A 121 39.82 -13.43 -7.48
C ASP A 121 39.40 -12.05 -6.95
N GLU A 122 40.38 -11.14 -6.88
CA GLU A 122 40.21 -9.81 -6.32
C GLU A 122 40.69 -8.74 -7.30
N VAL A 123 39.86 -7.71 -7.50
CA VAL A 123 40.24 -6.55 -8.29
C VAL A 123 39.91 -5.25 -7.58
N SER A 124 40.84 -4.29 -7.66
CA SER A 124 40.71 -2.97 -7.04
C SER A 124 40.72 -1.87 -8.09
N GLY A 125 39.80 -0.92 -7.97
CA GLY A 125 39.71 0.20 -8.90
C GLY A 125 38.51 1.10 -8.62
N SER A 126 38.15 1.93 -9.60
CA SER A 126 37.00 2.83 -9.49
C SER A 126 35.85 2.34 -10.37
N VAL A 127 34.64 2.33 -9.79
CA VAL A 127 33.40 2.02 -10.51
C VAL A 127 33.19 3.06 -11.61
N ARG A 128 33.06 2.59 -12.86
CA ARG A 128 32.79 3.44 -14.03
C ARG A 128 31.35 3.37 -14.49
N LEU A 129 30.82 2.16 -14.58
CA LEU A 129 29.47 1.89 -15.07
C LEU A 129 28.93 0.62 -14.43
N ILE A 130 27.64 0.61 -14.15
CA ILE A 130 26.89 -0.59 -13.80
C ILE A 130 25.79 -0.71 -14.85
N ASN A 131 25.77 -1.83 -15.58
CA ASN A 131 24.79 -2.12 -16.60
C ASN A 131 23.87 -3.23 -16.09
N ASP A 132 22.70 -2.83 -15.59
CA ASP A 132 21.69 -3.76 -15.06
C ASP A 132 21.18 -4.74 -16.10
N LEU A 133 20.94 -4.26 -17.33
CA LEU A 133 20.38 -5.08 -18.40
C LEU A 133 21.30 -6.23 -18.76
N ALA A 134 22.61 -6.01 -18.69
CA ALA A 134 23.61 -7.04 -18.92
C ALA A 134 24.08 -7.75 -17.63
N GLY A 135 23.65 -7.29 -16.46
CA GLY A 135 24.15 -7.79 -15.17
C GLY A 135 25.65 -7.58 -14.98
N MET A 136 26.23 -6.51 -15.53
CA MET A 136 27.69 -6.31 -15.56
C MET A 136 28.13 -5.03 -14.85
N LEU A 137 29.27 -5.10 -14.17
CA LEU A 137 30.04 -3.99 -13.64
C LEU A 137 31.26 -3.72 -14.51
N LEU A 138 31.49 -2.44 -14.84
CA LEU A 138 32.76 -1.96 -15.40
C LEU A 138 33.55 -1.23 -14.32
N LEU A 139 34.74 -1.75 -14.03
CA LEU A 139 35.68 -1.19 -13.06
C LEU A 139 36.98 -0.80 -13.77
N ARG A 140 37.48 0.40 -13.50
CA ARG A 140 38.78 0.87 -14.04
C ARG A 140 39.86 0.71 -12.98
N GLY A 141 40.83 -0.15 -13.28
CA GLY A 141 42.02 -0.37 -12.46
C GLY A 141 42.94 0.85 -12.43
N ILE A 142 43.91 0.81 -11.51
CA ILE A 142 44.91 1.88 -11.32
C ILE A 142 45.85 2.00 -12.54
N ASP A 143 46.05 0.88 -13.23
CA ASP A 143 46.81 0.73 -14.48
C ASP A 143 46.03 1.17 -15.73
N ASN A 144 44.81 1.72 -15.57
CA ASN A 144 43.84 2.00 -16.62
C ASN A 144 43.27 0.76 -17.34
N SER A 145 43.50 -0.44 -16.82
CA SER A 145 42.81 -1.64 -17.31
C SER A 145 41.32 -1.55 -17.00
N GLU A 146 40.49 -2.06 -17.90
CA GLU A 146 39.04 -2.14 -17.76
C GLU A 146 38.63 -3.57 -17.45
N TYR A 147 37.97 -3.75 -16.31
CA TYR A 147 37.51 -5.04 -15.81
C TYR A 147 35.99 -5.11 -15.91
N PHE A 148 35.49 -6.14 -16.60
CA PHE A 148 34.07 -6.42 -16.73
C PHE A 148 33.73 -7.59 -15.82
N ILE A 149 32.93 -7.35 -14.78
CA ILE A 149 32.64 -8.32 -13.73
C ILE A 149 31.12 -8.56 -13.70
N PRO A 150 30.64 -9.80 -13.90
CA PRO A 150 29.24 -10.14 -13.68
C PRO A 150 28.83 -9.88 -12.22
N LEU A 151 27.69 -9.23 -12.01
CA LEU A 151 27.23 -8.82 -10.69
C LEU A 151 26.89 -10.02 -9.77
N ASP A 152 26.44 -11.13 -10.35
CA ASP A 152 26.12 -12.39 -9.67
C ASP A 152 27.36 -13.14 -9.15
N GLU A 153 28.52 -12.89 -9.75
CA GLU A 153 29.79 -13.46 -9.32
C GLU A 153 30.45 -12.67 -8.18
N ILE A 154 29.97 -11.47 -7.87
CA ILE A 154 30.47 -10.65 -6.75
C ILE A 154 30.05 -11.28 -5.41
N LYS A 155 31.04 -11.59 -4.57
CA LYS A 155 30.82 -12.14 -3.22
C LYS A 155 31.02 -11.11 -2.13
N GLN A 156 31.89 -10.12 -2.37
CA GLN A 156 32.16 -9.07 -1.40
C GLN A 156 32.59 -7.77 -2.10
N VAL A 157 32.16 -6.64 -1.53
CA VAL A 157 32.60 -5.30 -1.92
C VAL A 157 33.23 -4.61 -0.71
N VAL A 158 34.44 -4.10 -0.87
CA VAL A 158 35.12 -3.26 0.12
C VAL A 158 35.26 -1.86 -0.45
N VAL A 159 34.59 -0.88 0.17
CA VAL A 159 34.68 0.53 -0.21
C VAL A 159 35.78 1.19 0.64
N GLN A 160 36.74 1.84 -0.01
CA GLN A 160 37.78 2.58 0.71
C GLN A 160 37.24 3.93 1.22
N GLY A 161 37.35 4.16 2.54
CA GLY A 161 36.87 5.37 3.20
C GLY A 161 35.45 5.22 3.77
N LYS A 162 34.77 6.35 4.04
CA LYS A 162 33.42 6.37 4.63
C LYS A 162 32.35 6.02 3.61
N SER A 163 31.83 4.81 3.58
CA SER A 163 30.81 4.37 2.60
C SER A 163 29.50 5.17 2.69
N ASP A 164 28.91 5.42 1.51
CA ASP A 164 27.54 5.92 1.39
C ASP A 164 26.56 4.73 1.27
N PHE A 165 25.49 4.78 2.07
CA PHE A 165 24.43 3.76 2.12
C PHE A 165 23.09 4.28 1.59
N LYS A 166 23.11 5.44 0.93
CA LYS A 166 21.95 6.03 0.29
C LYS A 166 22.24 6.19 -1.19
N ILE A 167 21.28 5.84 -2.02
CA ILE A 167 21.34 6.01 -3.46
C ILE A 167 20.22 6.92 -3.92
N ASP A 168 20.55 7.80 -4.86
CA ASP A 168 19.57 8.57 -5.61
C ASP A 168 18.86 7.64 -6.59
N GLN A 169 17.60 7.35 -6.31
CA GLN A 169 16.74 6.52 -7.13
C GLN A 169 15.76 7.41 -7.88
N LYS A 170 15.69 7.22 -9.20
CA LYS A 170 14.64 7.80 -10.02
C LYS A 170 13.37 7.01 -9.76
N THR A 171 12.40 7.65 -9.13
CA THR A 171 11.08 7.08 -8.88
C THR A 171 10.08 7.83 -9.75
N LEU A 172 9.27 7.10 -10.50
CA LEU A 172 8.12 7.68 -11.18
C LEU A 172 7.07 7.98 -10.13
N GLN A 173 6.60 9.22 -10.10
CA GLN A 173 5.56 9.68 -9.19
C GLN A 173 4.54 10.50 -9.96
N ASP A 174 3.27 10.27 -9.67
CA ASP A 174 2.19 11.11 -10.19
C ASP A 174 2.25 12.51 -9.56
N VAL A 175 2.21 13.52 -10.41
CA VAL A 175 2.15 14.93 -10.05
C VAL A 175 0.83 15.49 -10.56
N LEU A 176 0.06 16.03 -9.62
CA LEU A 176 -1.17 16.73 -9.89
C LEU A 176 -0.87 18.19 -10.21
N GLU A 177 -1.14 18.60 -11.44
CA GLU A 177 -1.12 20.00 -11.84
C GLU A 177 -2.52 20.60 -11.69
N ILE A 178 -2.61 21.75 -11.04
CA ILE A 178 -3.88 22.43 -10.77
C ILE A 178 -3.77 23.88 -11.20
N ASN A 179 -4.72 24.34 -12.03
CA ASN A 179 -4.83 25.74 -12.41
C ASN A 179 -6.14 26.33 -11.88
N LEU A 180 -6.05 27.51 -11.26
CA LEU A 180 -7.18 28.21 -10.64
C LEU A 180 -7.72 29.35 -11.49
N SER A 181 -8.93 29.78 -11.16
CA SER A 181 -9.57 30.92 -11.80
C SER A 181 -8.99 32.27 -11.38
N LYS A 182 -8.39 32.36 -10.19
CA LYS A 182 -7.85 33.56 -9.56
C LYS A 182 -6.53 33.24 -8.86
N ASP A 183 -5.68 34.27 -8.71
CA ASP A 183 -4.40 34.13 -8.01
C ASP A 183 -4.62 34.20 -6.50
N VAL A 184 -4.27 33.11 -5.83
CA VAL A 184 -4.39 32.95 -4.39
C VAL A 184 -3.16 32.17 -3.92
N PRO A 185 -2.56 32.50 -2.77
CA PRO A 185 -1.32 31.86 -2.34
C PRO A 185 -1.51 30.42 -1.85
N PHE A 186 -2.69 30.09 -1.33
CA PHE A 186 -3.01 28.75 -0.83
C PHE A 186 -4.52 28.49 -0.89
N VAL A 187 -4.89 27.22 -1.08
CA VAL A 187 -6.28 26.75 -1.08
C VAL A 187 -6.35 25.41 -0.35
N PRO A 188 -7.20 25.25 0.68
CA PRO A 188 -7.56 23.94 1.21
C PRO A 188 -8.25 23.13 0.12
N MET A 189 -7.82 21.91 -0.11
CA MET A 189 -8.36 21.04 -1.15
C MET A 189 -8.67 19.66 -0.60
N GLU A 190 -9.71 19.08 -1.16
CA GLU A 190 -10.09 17.70 -0.96
C GLU A 190 -10.10 16.99 -2.32
N MET A 191 -9.56 15.78 -2.36
CA MET A 191 -9.49 14.97 -3.56
C MET A 191 -10.01 13.57 -3.25
N PHE A 192 -10.81 13.02 -4.14
CA PHE A 192 -11.27 11.63 -4.10
C PHE A 192 -10.73 10.90 -5.31
N THR A 193 -10.13 9.74 -5.09
CA THR A 193 -9.61 8.88 -6.17
C THR A 193 -10.13 7.47 -6.00
N LEU A 194 -10.24 6.74 -7.10
CA LEU A 194 -10.58 5.32 -7.08
C LEU A 194 -9.32 4.47 -7.29
N ASP A 195 -9.13 3.47 -6.43
CA ASP A 195 -8.06 2.48 -6.52
C ASP A 195 -8.66 1.07 -6.66
N PRO A 196 -8.54 0.40 -7.83
CA PRO A 196 -9.04 -0.96 -8.02
C PRO A 196 -8.17 -2.04 -7.35
N ASN A 197 -6.94 -1.70 -6.95
CA ASN A 197 -5.99 -2.65 -6.36
C ASN A 197 -6.23 -2.84 -4.85
N ILE A 198 -7.05 -2.00 -4.23
CA ILE A 198 -7.49 -2.15 -2.86
C ILE A 198 -8.95 -2.58 -2.88
N HIS A 199 -9.22 -3.81 -2.45
CA HIS A 199 -10.57 -4.36 -2.40
C HIS A 199 -10.65 -5.41 -1.31
N TRP A 200 -11.87 -5.87 -1.01
CA TRP A 200 -12.07 -6.98 -0.09
C TRP A 200 -12.86 -8.12 -0.72
N LYS A 201 -12.60 -9.35 -0.26
CA LYS A 201 -13.31 -10.56 -0.68
C LYS A 201 -14.05 -11.19 0.49
N PRO A 202 -15.29 -11.66 0.29
CA PRO A 202 -16.03 -12.37 1.33
C PRO A 202 -15.42 -13.75 1.57
N VAL A 203 -15.16 -14.06 2.82
CA VAL A 203 -14.71 -15.36 3.30
C VAL A 203 -15.70 -15.86 4.35
N CYS A 204 -16.41 -16.94 4.04
CA CYS A 204 -17.36 -17.53 4.97
C CYS A 204 -16.73 -18.71 5.71
N ARG A 205 -16.92 -18.75 7.02
CA ARG A 205 -16.55 -19.87 7.88
C ARG A 205 -17.77 -20.35 8.66
N ILE A 206 -18.01 -21.66 8.65
CA ILE A 206 -18.99 -22.29 9.53
C ILE A 206 -18.26 -22.94 10.70
N ARG A 207 -18.63 -22.58 11.93
CA ARG A 207 -18.17 -23.21 13.16
C ARG A 207 -19.34 -23.92 13.82
N ILE A 208 -19.23 -25.23 14.00
CA ILE A 208 -20.23 -26.01 14.74
C ILE A 208 -19.99 -25.78 16.24
N LEU A 209 -21.02 -25.31 16.97
CA LEU A 209 -20.95 -25.00 18.40
C LEU A 209 -21.59 -26.08 19.29
N GLY A 210 -22.35 -27.00 18.70
CA GLY A 210 -23.04 -28.07 19.41
C GLY A 210 -23.86 -28.95 18.45
N SER A 211 -24.73 -29.80 19.00
CA SER A 211 -25.54 -30.77 18.24
C SER A 211 -26.60 -30.15 17.33
N ASP A 212 -27.00 -28.90 17.59
CA ASP A 212 -28.08 -28.19 16.90
C ASP A 212 -27.73 -26.73 16.53
N LYS A 213 -26.56 -26.24 16.98
CA LYS A 213 -26.10 -24.85 16.77
C LYS A 213 -24.83 -24.78 15.96
N ALA A 214 -24.86 -23.99 14.89
CA ALA A 214 -23.70 -23.59 14.12
C ALA A 214 -23.61 -22.07 14.07
N LEU A 215 -22.41 -21.54 13.88
CA LEU A 215 -22.13 -20.13 13.70
C LEU A 215 -21.57 -19.95 12.29
N LEU A 216 -22.27 -19.19 11.46
CA LEU A 216 -21.75 -18.69 10.21
C LEU A 216 -21.06 -17.35 10.48
N GLN A 217 -19.75 -17.31 10.31
CA GLN A 217 -18.94 -16.09 10.37
C GLN A 217 -18.61 -15.68 8.95
N MET A 218 -19.03 -14.48 8.56
CA MET A 218 -18.59 -13.82 7.34
C MET A 218 -17.43 -12.89 7.69
N LEU A 219 -16.30 -13.11 7.05
CA LEU A 219 -15.08 -12.34 7.20
C LEU A 219 -14.82 -11.58 5.90
N ALA A 220 -14.23 -10.41 6.00
CA ALA A 220 -13.72 -9.66 4.86
C ALA A 220 -12.21 -9.77 4.83
N LEU A 221 -11.67 -10.30 3.73
CA LEU A 221 -10.23 -10.30 3.47
C LEU A 221 -9.88 -9.08 2.63
N ILE A 222 -9.26 -8.09 3.24
CA ILE A 222 -8.76 -6.88 2.58
C ILE A 222 -7.37 -7.18 2.02
N GLN A 223 -7.15 -6.85 0.75
CA GLN A 223 -5.86 -6.99 0.08
C GLN A 223 -5.38 -5.61 -0.38
N ASN A 224 -4.15 -5.23 -0.01
CA ASN A 224 -3.50 -4.01 -0.49
C ASN A 224 -2.39 -4.34 -1.49
N GLY A 225 -2.60 -4.04 -2.77
CA GLY A 225 -1.70 -4.46 -3.83
C GLY A 225 -0.44 -3.59 -4.04
N GLU A 226 -0.43 -2.33 -3.62
CA GLU A 226 0.61 -1.40 -4.13
C GLU A 226 1.11 -0.37 -3.12
N ASN A 227 0.22 0.40 -2.49
CA ASN A 227 0.62 1.64 -1.82
C ASN A 227 0.50 1.55 -0.30
N ALA A 228 1.56 1.95 0.41
CA ALA A 228 1.50 2.06 1.86
C ALA A 228 0.52 3.19 2.26
N LEU A 229 -0.52 2.84 2.99
CA LEU A 229 -1.46 3.78 3.61
C LEU A 229 -1.16 3.83 5.10
N LYS A 230 -0.90 5.02 5.63
CA LYS A 230 -0.56 5.22 7.05
C LYS A 230 -1.56 6.13 7.71
N ASP A 231 -2.01 5.72 8.89
CA ASP A 231 -2.90 6.47 9.76
C ASP A 231 -4.20 6.93 9.07
N VAL A 232 -4.81 6.07 8.26
CA VAL A 232 -6.00 6.38 7.46
C VAL A 232 -7.25 5.82 8.16
N ASP A 233 -8.33 6.61 8.19
CA ASP A 233 -9.62 6.13 8.70
C ASP A 233 -10.27 5.21 7.65
N VAL A 234 -10.52 3.96 8.03
CA VAL A 234 -10.99 2.91 7.12
C VAL A 234 -12.45 2.57 7.39
N ASP A 235 -13.25 2.61 6.32
CA ASP A 235 -14.62 2.12 6.27
C ASP A 235 -14.69 0.93 5.29
N LEU A 236 -15.41 -0.11 5.66
CA LEU A 236 -15.65 -1.27 4.81
C LEU A 236 -17.11 -1.28 4.33
N SER A 237 -17.31 -1.35 3.02
CA SER A 237 -18.64 -1.31 2.38
C SER A 237 -19.00 -2.63 1.70
N THR A 238 -20.25 -3.05 1.83
CA THR A 238 -20.79 -4.23 1.11
C THR A 238 -21.17 -3.98 -0.33
N ALA A 239 -21.20 -2.73 -0.75
CA ALA A 239 -21.48 -2.41 -2.14
C ALA A 239 -20.29 -2.75 -3.04
N ASN A 240 -20.61 -2.82 -4.33
CA ASN A 240 -19.64 -2.77 -5.40
C ASN A 240 -19.66 -1.35 -5.96
N MET A 241 -18.54 -0.63 -5.86
CA MET A 241 -18.46 0.77 -6.27
C MET A 241 -18.56 0.93 -7.79
N LEU A 242 -17.96 0.03 -8.55
CA LEU A 242 -17.91 0.13 -10.01
C LEU A 242 -19.18 -0.40 -10.68
N THR A 243 -19.91 -1.30 -10.00
CA THR A 243 -21.05 -2.02 -10.60
C THR A 243 -22.41 -1.73 -9.96
N GLN A 244 -22.46 -1.16 -8.74
CA GLN A 244 -23.71 -0.80 -8.06
C GLN A 244 -23.62 0.57 -7.37
N ALA A 245 -24.14 1.60 -8.03
CA ALA A 245 -24.47 2.87 -7.37
C ALA A 245 -25.85 2.73 -6.68
N GLY A 246 -25.91 2.09 -5.50
CA GLY A 246 -27.17 1.79 -4.81
C GLY A 246 -27.07 1.86 -3.28
N SER A 247 -28.10 2.44 -2.65
CA SER A 247 -28.17 3.01 -1.30
C SER A 247 -28.24 2.03 -0.11
N ASP A 248 -28.09 0.73 -0.34
CA ASP A 248 -28.27 -0.30 0.72
C ASP A 248 -26.95 -0.92 1.19
N ALA A 249 -25.85 -0.20 1.00
CA ALA A 249 -24.53 -0.63 1.44
C ALA A 249 -24.43 -0.57 2.98
N GLU A 250 -24.26 -1.72 3.62
CA GLU A 250 -23.81 -1.79 5.01
C GLU A 250 -22.35 -1.30 5.06
N ILE A 251 -22.10 -0.30 5.90
CA ILE A 251 -20.78 0.27 6.17
C ILE A 251 -20.35 -0.16 7.57
N ILE A 252 -19.15 -0.73 7.67
CA ILE A 252 -18.50 -1.05 8.93
C ILE A 252 -17.32 -0.10 9.13
N GLU A 253 -17.39 0.72 10.17
CA GLU A 253 -16.28 1.56 10.60
C GLU A 253 -15.19 0.67 11.22
N MET A 254 -14.01 0.64 10.60
CA MET A 254 -12.87 -0.13 11.11
C MET A 254 -11.93 0.71 11.98
N GLY A 255 -12.07 2.04 11.91
CA GLY A 255 -11.22 2.99 12.62
C GLY A 255 -9.90 3.24 11.87
N ASN A 256 -8.91 3.72 12.61
CA ASN A 256 -7.64 4.14 12.04
C ASN A 256 -6.70 2.95 11.84
N ILE A 257 -6.26 2.72 10.60
CA ILE A 257 -5.45 1.56 10.22
C ILE A 257 -4.29 2.02 9.33
N SER A 258 -3.17 1.31 9.43
CA SER A 258 -2.09 1.36 8.45
C SER A 258 -2.06 0.05 7.66
N LEU A 259 -1.94 0.15 6.34
CA LEU A 259 -1.88 -0.97 5.41
C LEU A 259 -0.61 -0.84 4.57
N ASP A 260 0.35 -1.74 4.74
CA ASP A 260 1.54 -1.80 3.90
C ASP A 260 1.25 -2.61 2.62
N PRO A 261 2.05 -2.44 1.55
CA PRO A 261 1.89 -3.21 0.31
C PRO A 261 2.07 -4.71 0.56
N GLY A 262 1.14 -5.51 0.07
CA GLY A 262 1.12 -6.96 0.27
C GLY A 262 0.45 -7.43 1.57
N ASP A 263 -0.04 -6.51 2.41
CA ASP A 263 -0.77 -6.88 3.61
C ASP A 263 -2.11 -7.54 3.28
N GLU A 264 -2.42 -8.58 4.06
CA GLU A 264 -3.74 -9.22 4.10
C GLU A 264 -4.35 -9.03 5.49
N LEU A 265 -5.45 -8.28 5.55
CA LEU A 265 -6.17 -8.04 6.80
C LEU A 265 -7.52 -8.76 6.77
N MET A 266 -7.76 -9.62 7.76
CA MET A 266 -9.01 -10.34 7.90
C MET A 266 -9.86 -9.71 9.02
N VAL A 267 -11.05 -9.27 8.67
CA VAL A 267 -11.96 -8.53 9.55
C VAL A 267 -13.25 -9.31 9.72
N ASN A 268 -13.77 -9.39 10.95
CA ASN A 268 -15.06 -10.00 11.17
C ASN A 268 -16.16 -9.05 10.70
N PHE A 269 -16.93 -9.48 9.71
CA PHE A 269 -17.96 -8.67 9.09
C PHE A 269 -19.30 -8.91 9.74
N ARG A 270 -19.72 -10.18 9.82
CA ARG A 270 -21.02 -10.56 10.39
C ARG A 270 -20.99 -11.96 10.94
N GLU A 271 -21.62 -12.14 12.09
CA GLU A 271 -21.88 -13.46 12.65
C GLU A 271 -23.37 -13.75 12.63
N THR A 272 -23.75 -14.94 12.19
CA THR A 272 -25.13 -15.43 12.19
C THR A 272 -25.18 -16.79 12.83
N GLN A 273 -25.96 -16.91 13.89
CA GLN A 273 -26.24 -18.20 14.50
C GLN A 273 -27.26 -18.95 13.65
N LEU A 274 -26.94 -20.19 13.28
CA LEU A 274 -27.78 -21.09 12.52
C LEU A 274 -28.25 -22.23 13.43
N THR A 275 -29.53 -22.58 13.32
CA THR A 275 -30.06 -23.84 13.82
C THR A 275 -29.96 -24.85 12.68
N TYR A 276 -29.38 -26.02 12.92
CA TYR A 276 -29.19 -27.03 11.89
C TYR A 276 -29.59 -28.42 12.39
N GLN A 277 -29.93 -29.32 11.46
CA GLN A 277 -30.15 -30.73 11.75
C GLN A 277 -29.06 -31.55 11.05
N LEU A 278 -28.34 -32.37 11.81
CA LEU A 278 -27.42 -33.36 11.28
C LEU A 278 -28.22 -34.48 10.62
N ILE A 279 -28.24 -34.53 9.29
CA ILE A 279 -28.75 -35.69 8.56
C ILE A 279 -27.59 -36.65 8.37
N TYR A 280 -27.53 -37.69 9.20
CA TYR A 280 -26.65 -38.83 8.96
C TYR A 280 -27.21 -39.64 7.78
N ARG A 281 -26.58 -39.51 6.61
CA ARG A 281 -26.75 -40.50 5.53
C ARG A 281 -25.75 -41.63 5.76
N SER A 282 -26.25 -42.73 6.32
CA SER A 282 -25.59 -44.02 6.17
C SER A 282 -25.75 -44.47 4.71
N SER A 283 -24.63 -44.75 4.03
CA SER A 283 -24.60 -45.37 2.71
C SER A 283 -24.57 -46.89 2.78
N ILE A 284 -25.03 -47.50 3.88
CA ILE A 284 -25.24 -48.95 3.94
C ILE A 284 -26.47 -49.26 3.08
N ALA A 285 -26.26 -49.90 1.93
CA ALA A 285 -27.33 -50.34 1.06
C ALA A 285 -28.30 -51.25 1.86
N TRP A 286 -29.57 -50.87 1.90
CA TRP A 286 -30.61 -51.54 2.70
C TRP A 286 -31.06 -52.90 2.12
N ASN A 287 -30.21 -53.57 1.33
CA ASN A 287 -30.63 -54.68 0.47
C ASN A 287 -29.66 -55.89 0.44
N GLU A 288 -28.77 -56.08 1.42
CA GLU A 288 -28.16 -57.40 1.63
C GLU A 288 -28.86 -58.12 2.78
N SER A 289 -30.02 -58.68 2.45
CA SER A 289 -30.66 -59.72 3.25
C SER A 289 -29.77 -60.96 3.27
N TYR A 290 -28.91 -61.09 4.28
CA TYR A 290 -28.39 -62.40 4.68
C TYR A 290 -29.43 -63.08 5.57
N LEU A 291 -30.24 -63.94 4.95
CA LEU A 291 -31.08 -64.91 5.65
C LEU A 291 -30.19 -66.09 6.06
N ASP A 292 -29.62 -66.03 7.26
CA ASP A 292 -29.31 -67.25 8.01
C ASP A 292 -30.06 -67.21 9.34
N GLY A 293 -31.33 -67.65 9.29
CA GLY A 293 -32.04 -68.43 10.29
C GLY A 293 -32.12 -68.01 11.78
N LYS A 294 -31.36 -67.04 12.28
CA LYS A 294 -31.30 -66.69 13.70
C LYS A 294 -30.92 -65.22 13.91
N GLY A 295 -31.91 -64.32 13.80
CA GLY A 295 -31.88 -62.98 14.38
C GLY A 295 -30.90 -61.97 13.75
N HIS A 296 -31.35 -60.73 13.60
CA HIS A 296 -30.49 -59.64 13.15
C HIS A 296 -29.44 -59.31 14.21
N ILE A 297 -28.17 -59.60 13.94
CA ILE A 297 -27.04 -59.07 14.70
C ILE A 297 -26.41 -57.97 13.86
N PHE A 298 -26.44 -56.73 14.35
CA PHE A 298 -25.70 -55.63 13.75
C PHE A 298 -24.22 -55.78 14.11
N PRO A 299 -23.28 -55.86 13.15
CA PRO A 299 -21.88 -55.70 13.45
C PRO A 299 -21.61 -54.24 13.80
N VAL A 300 -21.34 -53.98 15.07
CA VAL A 300 -20.79 -52.69 15.52
C VAL A 300 -19.31 -52.71 15.15
N ASN A 301 -18.94 -52.11 14.01
CA ASN A 301 -17.56 -51.74 13.76
C ASN A 301 -17.31 -50.39 14.43
N ASN A 302 -16.65 -50.42 15.60
CA ASN A 302 -16.04 -49.23 16.18
C ASN A 302 -14.75 -48.93 15.40
N THR A 303 -14.78 -47.88 14.58
CA THR A 303 -13.59 -47.15 14.13
C THR A 303 -13.75 -45.70 14.53
#